data_AF-A0A845ZIZ4-F1
#
_entry.id   AF-A0A845ZIZ4-F1
#
_cell.length_a   1.000
_cell.length_b   1.000
_cell.length_c   1.000
_cell.angle_alpha   90.00
_cell.angle_beta   90.00
_cell.angle_gamma   90.00
#
_symmetry.space_group_name_H-M   'P 1'
#
loop_
_entity.id
_entity.type
_entity.pdbx_description
1 polymer ?
#
loop_
_entity_poly.entity_id
_entity_poly.type
_entity_poly.pdbx_seq_one_letter_code
_entity_poly.pdbx_strand_id
1 'polypeptide(L)'
;MPTYLSPGVYVEEVSSGSAPIVGVGTSTAGFIGVVPDSIDVPEPNPAYDPSQDIDPTNNPAHITKPFSSPVTSGEVKLCTNFGEFKKFFGDFSTDPGQRQLAHAVYGFFNNGGTRCYVVRAAAESEITADFLENTFEPIDEIAIVAAPGITNSSVVDAIITHCQQKTQDRFAILDSQENLDDTWKTMQPGDGNVPSKSDYAAFYFPWIQVFDPATNTQNPKGDGLLYVAPSGHLAGLYARVDTQRGVHKAPANETILGALGLKYNISKA
;
A
#
# COMPACT_ATOMS: atom_id res chain seq x y z
N MET A 1 15.54 15.06 44.87
CA MET A 1 15.44 16.37 45.56
C MET A 1 16.83 16.94 45.72
N PRO A 2 17.07 18.19 45.31
CA PRO A 2 18.39 18.81 45.45
C PRO A 2 18.75 18.97 46.92
N THR A 3 20.03 18.86 47.24
CA THR A 3 20.55 19.07 48.59
C THR A 3 21.37 20.35 48.61
N TYR A 4 20.84 21.39 49.24
CA TYR A 4 21.48 22.69 49.34
C TYR A 4 22.40 22.73 50.56
N LEU A 5 23.71 22.92 50.33
CA LEU A 5 24.75 22.83 51.36
C LEU A 5 25.29 24.18 51.84
N SER A 6 24.77 25.30 51.33
CA SER A 6 25.19 26.64 51.72
C SER A 6 24.01 27.62 51.85
N PRO A 7 24.13 28.70 52.64
CA PRO A 7 23.11 29.74 52.69
C PRO A 7 23.13 30.57 51.38
N GLY A 8 22.01 30.62 50.66
CA GLY A 8 21.89 31.37 49.40
C GLY A 8 20.47 31.35 48.82
N VAL A 9 20.24 32.13 47.76
CA VAL A 9 19.01 32.06 46.96
C VAL A 9 19.29 31.16 45.76
N TYR A 10 18.50 30.10 45.63
CA TYR A 10 18.62 29.13 44.53
C TYR A 10 17.43 29.29 43.59
N VAL A 11 17.72 29.38 42.29
CA VAL A 11 16.70 29.37 41.24
C VAL A 11 16.68 27.97 40.64
N GLU A 12 15.54 27.31 40.71
CA GLU A 12 15.30 26.01 40.10
C GLU A 12 14.21 26.19 39.03
N GLU A 13 14.55 25.89 37.78
CA GLU A 13 13.54 25.78 36.73
C GLU A 13 12.82 24.45 36.87
N VAL A 14 11.70 24.48 37.59
CA VAL A 14 10.76 23.36 37.56
C VAL A 14 9.99 23.49 36.25
N SER A 15 10.20 22.57 35.30
CA SER A 15 9.42 22.55 34.07
C SER A 15 7.93 22.37 34.42
N SER A 16 7.17 23.47 34.42
CA SER A 16 5.78 23.51 34.87
C SER A 16 4.77 23.30 33.73
N GLY A 17 5.22 22.75 32.59
CA GLY A 17 4.38 22.53 31.44
C GLY A 17 3.79 21.14 31.43
N SER A 18 2.47 21.01 31.54
CA SER A 18 1.80 19.86 30.95
C SER A 18 2.09 19.89 29.44
N ALA A 19 2.79 18.89 28.90
CA ALA A 19 2.95 18.78 27.45
C ALA A 19 1.55 18.67 26.82
N PRO A 20 1.18 19.54 25.87
CA PRO A 20 -0.11 19.44 25.22
C PRO A 20 -0.19 18.12 24.44
N ILE A 21 -1.34 17.45 24.49
CA ILE A 21 -1.60 16.30 23.63
C ILE A 21 -1.75 16.82 22.20
N VAL A 22 -0.84 16.41 21.32
CA VAL A 22 -0.88 16.74 19.90
C VAL A 22 -1.61 15.65 19.14
N GLY A 23 -2.41 16.04 18.15
CA GLY A 23 -2.99 15.10 17.21
C GLY A 23 -1.90 14.59 16.26
N VAL A 24 -1.78 13.27 16.13
CA VAL A 24 -0.92 12.61 15.15
C VAL A 24 -1.81 12.07 14.02
N GLY A 25 -1.29 12.01 12.79
CA GLY A 25 -2.04 11.46 11.66
C GLY A 25 -2.33 9.97 11.89
N THR A 26 -3.61 9.59 11.84
CA THR A 26 -4.06 8.21 12.14
C THR A 26 -4.10 7.31 10.90
N SER A 27 -3.72 7.85 9.74
CA SER A 27 -3.97 7.21 8.45
C SER A 27 -2.80 7.30 7.48
N THR A 28 -1.59 7.52 8.00
CA THR A 28 -0.35 7.42 7.22
C THR A 28 -0.06 5.94 6.94
N ALA A 29 -0.03 5.57 5.67
CA ALA A 29 0.21 4.20 5.24
C ALA A 29 1.69 3.92 4.99
N GLY A 30 2.15 2.72 5.33
CA GLY A 30 3.40 2.12 4.92
C GLY A 30 3.12 1.01 3.91
N PHE A 31 3.53 1.21 2.66
CA PHE A 31 3.37 0.24 1.58
C PHE A 31 4.66 -0.53 1.34
N ILE A 32 4.52 -1.86 1.23
CA ILE A 32 5.61 -2.77 0.88
C ILE A 32 5.31 -3.32 -0.50
N GLY A 33 6.21 -3.09 -1.46
CA GLY A 33 6.09 -3.66 -2.80
C GLY A 33 7.31 -4.47 -3.18
N VAL A 34 7.08 -5.63 -3.80
CA VAL A 34 8.14 -6.44 -4.39
C VAL A 34 8.33 -5.98 -5.83
N VAL A 35 9.41 -5.27 -6.09
CA VAL A 35 9.67 -4.63 -7.39
C VAL A 35 11.11 -4.93 -7.80
N PRO A 36 11.40 -5.33 -9.04
CA PRO A 36 12.78 -5.49 -9.51
C PRO A 36 13.53 -4.14 -9.59
N ASP A 37 14.86 -4.16 -9.77
CA ASP A 37 15.66 -2.93 -9.83
C ASP A 37 15.37 -2.11 -11.09
N SER A 38 15.00 -2.80 -12.16
CA SER A 38 14.55 -2.22 -13.41
C SER A 38 13.16 -2.74 -13.73
N ILE A 39 12.27 -1.83 -14.07
CA ILE A 39 10.91 -2.12 -14.51
C ILE A 39 10.72 -1.67 -15.96
N ASP A 40 9.78 -2.32 -16.65
CA ASP A 40 9.42 -2.00 -18.02
C ASP A 40 8.18 -1.11 -18.05
N VAL A 41 8.34 0.14 -18.48
CA VAL A 41 7.25 1.11 -18.59
C VAL A 41 6.80 1.20 -20.04
N PRO A 42 5.54 0.85 -20.38
CA PRO A 42 5.04 0.99 -21.74
C PRO A 42 4.72 2.47 -22.04
N GLU A 43 5.27 2.99 -23.12
CA GLU A 43 4.95 4.30 -23.68
C GLU A 43 4.23 4.11 -25.03
N PRO A 44 3.25 4.96 -25.40
CA PRO A 44 2.58 4.86 -26.70
C PRO A 44 3.58 4.96 -27.85
N ASN A 45 3.52 4.05 -28.82
CA ASN A 45 4.40 4.08 -29.99
C ASN A 45 3.94 5.15 -30.98
N PRO A 46 4.73 6.19 -31.30
CA PRO A 46 4.34 7.22 -32.27
C PRO A 46 4.15 6.68 -33.70
N ALA A 47 4.73 5.52 -34.02
CA ALA A 47 4.61 4.86 -35.32
C ALA A 47 3.41 3.88 -35.40
N TYR A 48 2.61 3.75 -34.34
CA TYR A 48 1.43 2.90 -34.33
C TYR A 48 0.35 3.46 -35.27
N ASP A 49 -0.10 2.64 -36.22
CA ASP A 49 -1.24 2.93 -37.09
C ASP A 49 -2.51 2.27 -36.51
N PRO A 50 -3.49 3.05 -36.02
CA PRO A 50 -4.71 2.52 -35.45
C PRO A 50 -5.65 1.85 -36.47
N SER A 51 -5.43 2.05 -37.78
CA SER A 51 -6.22 1.43 -38.84
C SER A 51 -5.85 -0.03 -39.10
N GLN A 52 -4.63 -0.44 -38.71
CA GLN A 52 -4.13 -1.80 -38.84
C GLN A 52 -4.33 -2.59 -37.54
N ASP A 53 -4.21 -3.92 -37.61
CA ASP A 53 -4.21 -4.76 -36.42
C ASP A 53 -2.95 -4.56 -35.59
N ILE A 54 -3.07 -4.81 -34.28
CA ILE A 54 -1.94 -4.72 -33.36
C ILE A 54 -1.08 -5.96 -33.58
N ASP A 55 0.15 -5.76 -34.03
CA ASP A 55 1.14 -6.81 -34.24
C ASP A 55 2.46 -6.40 -33.57
N PRO A 56 3.00 -7.16 -32.61
CA PRO A 56 4.26 -6.86 -31.94
C PRO A 56 5.45 -6.60 -32.89
N THR A 57 5.42 -7.16 -34.11
CA THR A 57 6.52 -7.07 -35.07
C THR A 57 6.33 -5.93 -36.07
N ASN A 58 5.11 -5.77 -36.57
CA ASN A 58 4.84 -4.90 -37.73
C ASN A 58 4.10 -3.60 -37.35
N ASN A 59 3.29 -3.62 -36.29
CA ASN A 59 2.52 -2.47 -35.83
C ASN A 59 2.35 -2.51 -34.29
N PRO A 60 3.46 -2.41 -33.53
CA PRO A 60 3.39 -2.47 -32.07
C PRO A 60 2.71 -1.21 -31.53
N ALA A 61 1.73 -1.39 -30.65
CA ALA A 61 0.99 -0.27 -30.05
C ALA A 61 1.81 0.55 -29.05
N HIS A 62 2.85 -0.06 -28.46
CA HIS A 62 3.70 0.55 -27.45
C HIS A 62 5.17 0.28 -27.70
N ILE A 63 6.01 1.15 -27.15
CA ILE A 63 7.44 0.94 -26.96
C ILE A 63 7.70 0.75 -25.47
N THR A 64 8.64 -0.12 -25.12
CA THR A 64 9.03 -0.33 -23.73
C THR A 64 10.24 0.51 -23.39
N LYS A 65 10.15 1.27 -22.30
CA LYS A 65 11.26 2.03 -21.77
C LYS A 65 11.64 1.49 -20.38
N PRO A 66 12.87 1.01 -20.19
CA PRO A 66 13.32 0.56 -18.89
C PRO A 66 13.43 1.77 -17.96
N PHE A 67 12.85 1.65 -16.77
CA PHE A 67 13.06 2.57 -15.67
C PHE A 67 13.84 1.85 -14.57
N SER A 68 15.01 2.37 -14.24
CA SER A 68 15.79 1.87 -13.10
C SER A 68 15.45 2.69 -11.86
N SER A 69 14.94 2.01 -10.83
CA SER A 69 14.60 2.65 -9.56
C SER A 69 15.86 3.24 -8.92
N PRO A 70 15.89 4.54 -8.59
CA PRO A 70 16.98 5.13 -7.81
C PRO A 70 17.01 4.65 -6.34
N VAL A 71 15.95 3.97 -5.89
CA VAL A 71 15.80 3.51 -4.50
C VAL A 71 16.27 2.07 -4.36
N THR A 72 17.15 1.84 -3.39
CA THR A 72 17.69 0.50 -3.10
C THR A 72 16.65 -0.34 -2.34
N SER A 73 16.70 -1.67 -2.47
CA SER A 73 15.86 -2.56 -1.66
C SER A 73 16.06 -2.28 -0.16
N GLY A 74 14.96 -2.20 0.60
CA GLY A 74 14.95 -1.87 2.02
C GLY A 74 15.05 -0.38 2.34
N GLU A 75 15.23 0.50 1.36
CA GLU A 75 15.22 1.94 1.60
C GLU A 75 13.78 2.48 1.59
N VAL A 76 13.36 3.10 2.69
CA VAL A 76 12.03 3.68 2.82
C VAL A 76 12.00 5.11 2.28
N LYS A 77 11.01 5.43 1.45
CA LYS A 77 10.77 6.79 0.94
C LYS A 77 9.41 7.31 1.34
N LEU A 78 9.39 8.55 1.83
CA LEU A 78 8.17 9.32 2.00
C LEU A 78 7.67 9.81 0.64
N CYS A 79 6.39 9.55 0.35
CA CYS A 79 5.68 10.06 -0.80
C CYS A 79 4.48 10.89 -0.30
N THR A 80 4.40 12.16 -0.68
CA THR A 80 3.27 13.05 -0.35
C THR A 80 2.24 13.15 -1.48
N ASN A 81 2.58 12.64 -2.66
CA ASN A 81 1.70 12.56 -3.81
C ASN A 81 2.20 11.47 -4.76
N PHE A 82 1.35 11.09 -5.72
CA PHE A 82 1.71 10.08 -6.71
C PHE A 82 2.87 10.50 -7.62
N GLY A 83 3.03 11.79 -7.91
CA GLY A 83 4.16 12.30 -8.70
C GLY A 83 5.52 12.06 -8.04
N GLU A 84 5.61 12.14 -6.72
CA GLU A 84 6.81 11.77 -5.95
C GLU A 84 7.07 10.27 -5.97
N PHE A 85 6.02 9.45 -5.80
CA PHE A 85 6.14 8.00 -5.94
C PHE A 85 6.77 7.64 -7.30
N LYS A 86 6.30 8.26 -8.39
CA LYS A 86 6.82 8.00 -9.74
C LYS A 86 8.29 8.36 -9.91
N LYS A 87 8.79 9.37 -9.21
CA LYS A 87 10.22 9.73 -9.25
C LYS A 87 11.09 8.65 -8.59
N PHE A 88 10.58 8.01 -7.55
CA PHE A 88 11.34 7.04 -6.76
C PHE A 88 11.20 5.60 -7.28
N PHE A 89 9.99 5.20 -7.68
CA PHE A 89 9.70 3.80 -8.00
C PHE A 89 9.24 3.59 -9.44
N GLY A 90 8.91 4.67 -10.18
CA GLY A 90 8.46 4.63 -11.57
C GLY A 90 6.95 4.72 -11.73
N ASP A 91 6.48 4.81 -12.99
CA ASP A 91 5.06 4.91 -13.33
C ASP A 91 4.37 3.52 -13.36
N PHE A 92 3.12 3.47 -13.81
CA PHE A 92 2.43 2.23 -14.13
C PHE A 92 3.25 1.40 -15.13
N SER A 93 3.47 0.13 -14.80
CA SER A 93 4.36 -0.77 -15.53
C SER A 93 3.68 -2.12 -15.79
N THR A 94 4.27 -2.88 -16.71
CA THR A 94 3.85 -4.25 -17.02
C THR A 94 4.31 -5.26 -15.98
N ASP A 95 5.30 -4.92 -15.16
CA ASP A 95 5.79 -5.78 -14.09
C ASP A 95 4.71 -6.00 -13.03
N PRO A 96 4.35 -7.26 -12.70
CA PRO A 96 3.24 -7.56 -11.79
C PRO A 96 3.36 -6.88 -10.42
N GLY A 97 4.56 -6.88 -9.83
CA GLY A 97 4.79 -6.28 -8.52
C GLY A 97 4.70 -4.75 -8.51
N GLN A 98 5.30 -4.10 -9.52
CA GLN A 98 5.17 -2.64 -9.69
C GLN A 98 3.74 -2.24 -10.00
N ARG A 99 3.03 -3.04 -10.81
CA ARG A 99 1.63 -2.80 -11.14
C ARG A 99 0.77 -2.78 -9.88
N GLN A 100 0.90 -3.76 -8.98
CA GLN A 100 0.15 -3.75 -7.72
C GLN A 100 0.53 -2.58 -6.83
N LEU A 101 1.83 -2.30 -6.67
CA LEU A 101 2.29 -1.21 -5.82
C LEU A 101 1.83 0.17 -6.34
N ALA A 102 1.99 0.43 -7.64
CA ALA A 102 1.60 1.70 -8.25
C ALA A 102 0.09 1.93 -8.15
N HIS A 103 -0.73 0.90 -8.40
CA HIS A 103 -2.19 1.00 -8.24
C HIS A 103 -2.62 1.16 -6.78
N ALA A 104 -1.94 0.51 -5.84
CA ALA A 104 -2.21 0.67 -4.42
C ALA A 104 -1.91 2.10 -3.94
N VAL A 105 -0.76 2.65 -4.31
CA VAL A 105 -0.35 4.02 -3.93
C VAL A 105 -1.22 5.06 -4.64
N TYR A 106 -1.52 4.85 -5.93
CA TYR A 106 -2.45 5.72 -6.66
C TYR A 106 -3.85 5.70 -6.03
N GLY A 107 -4.36 4.50 -5.73
CA GLY A 107 -5.65 4.29 -5.06
C GLY A 107 -5.70 4.94 -3.68
N PHE A 108 -4.61 4.88 -2.91
CA PHE A 108 -4.48 5.54 -1.61
C PHE A 108 -4.69 7.05 -1.73
N PHE A 109 -3.91 7.72 -2.58
CA PHE A 109 -4.03 9.17 -2.78
C PHE A 109 -5.39 9.56 -3.37
N ASN A 110 -5.90 8.80 -4.32
CA ASN A 110 -7.20 9.08 -4.95
C ASN A 110 -8.37 8.90 -3.97
N ASN A 111 -8.23 8.02 -2.97
CA ASN A 111 -9.28 7.78 -1.98
C ASN A 111 -9.19 8.68 -0.76
N GLY A 112 -8.22 9.60 -0.66
CA GLY A 112 -8.12 10.60 0.41
C GLY A 112 -6.89 10.46 1.32
N GLY A 113 -5.98 9.55 1.00
CA GLY A 113 -4.65 9.49 1.59
C GLY A 113 -3.83 10.74 1.27
N THR A 114 -3.02 11.20 2.23
CA THR A 114 -2.25 12.47 2.09
C THR A 114 -0.75 12.26 2.05
N ARG A 115 -0.23 11.26 2.75
CA ARG A 115 1.17 10.86 2.74
C ARG A 115 1.28 9.36 3.01
N CYS A 116 2.24 8.72 2.37
CA CYS A 116 2.58 7.34 2.64
C CYS A 116 4.09 7.14 2.60
N TYR A 117 4.56 6.15 3.35
CA TYR A 117 5.90 5.62 3.24
C TYR A 117 5.85 4.41 2.32
N VAL A 118 6.81 4.30 1.42
CA VAL A 118 6.91 3.18 0.50
C VAL A 118 8.28 2.57 0.65
N VAL A 119 8.33 1.25 0.81
CA VAL A 119 9.56 0.47 0.79
C VAL A 119 9.48 -0.55 -0.33
N ARG A 120 10.58 -0.67 -1.05
CA ARG A 120 10.77 -1.69 -2.06
C ARG A 120 11.51 -2.88 -1.46
N ALA A 121 11.03 -4.08 -1.74
CA ALA A 121 11.75 -5.34 -1.54
C ALA A 121 12.12 -5.92 -2.92
N ALA A 122 13.27 -6.60 -3.04
CA ALA A 122 13.68 -7.22 -4.29
C ALA A 122 12.97 -8.56 -4.52
N ALA A 123 12.59 -9.25 -3.44
CA ALA A 123 11.83 -10.49 -3.48
C ALA A 123 10.91 -10.60 -2.26
N GLU A 124 9.82 -11.39 -2.38
CA GLU A 124 8.90 -11.64 -1.26
C GLU A 124 9.59 -12.26 -0.04
N SER A 125 10.62 -13.09 -0.27
CA SER A 125 11.39 -13.73 0.80
C SER A 125 12.21 -12.76 1.65
N GLU A 126 12.45 -11.54 1.18
CA GLU A 126 13.13 -10.49 1.95
C GLU A 126 12.21 -9.86 3.00
N ILE A 127 10.88 -9.96 2.83
CA ILE A 127 9.90 -9.34 3.72
C ILE A 127 9.71 -10.23 4.96
N THR A 128 10.67 -10.11 5.89
CA THR A 128 10.69 -10.81 7.18
C THR A 128 10.38 -9.84 8.33
N ALA A 129 10.25 -10.36 9.55
CA ALA A 129 10.12 -9.53 10.75
C ALA A 129 11.30 -8.56 10.90
N ASP A 130 12.53 -9.02 10.66
CA ASP A 130 13.74 -8.18 10.72
C ASP A 130 13.72 -7.09 9.64
N PHE A 131 13.18 -7.37 8.46
CA PHE A 131 13.02 -6.35 7.42
C PHE A 131 12.07 -5.24 7.89
N LEU A 132 10.94 -5.57 8.51
CA LEU A 132 9.98 -4.59 9.03
C LEU A 132 10.55 -3.80 10.22
N GLU A 133 11.32 -4.46 11.08
CA GLU A 133 12.03 -3.84 12.22
C GLU A 133 13.07 -2.82 11.74
N ASN A 134 13.80 -3.09 10.66
CA ASN A 134 14.80 -2.15 10.15
C ASN A 134 14.21 -1.03 9.29
N THR A 135 13.04 -1.22 8.69
CA THR A 135 12.46 -0.28 7.71
C THR A 135 11.36 0.57 8.31
N PHE A 136 10.34 -0.07 8.88
CA PHE A 136 9.12 0.61 9.32
C PHE A 136 9.13 0.92 10.81
N GLU A 137 9.71 0.09 11.67
CA GLU A 137 9.78 0.37 13.11
C GLU A 137 10.39 1.73 13.45
N PRO A 138 11.47 2.21 12.79
CA PRO A 138 12.07 3.52 13.08
C PRO A 138 11.19 4.73 12.71
N ILE A 139 10.04 4.49 12.07
CA ILE A 139 9.14 5.54 11.57
C ILE A 139 7.83 5.49 12.36
N ASP A 140 7.75 6.31 13.39
CA ASP A 140 6.58 6.39 14.29
C ASP A 140 5.31 6.92 13.60
N GLU A 141 5.44 7.61 12.45
CA GLU A 141 4.28 8.16 11.73
C GLU A 141 3.42 7.08 11.05
N ILE A 142 3.92 5.86 10.84
CA ILE A 142 3.19 4.82 10.10
C ILE A 142 2.10 4.22 10.99
N ALA A 143 0.83 4.48 10.64
CA ALA A 143 -0.33 3.95 11.36
C ALA A 143 -0.97 2.75 10.66
N ILE A 144 -0.79 2.62 9.33
CA ILE A 144 -1.35 1.53 8.53
C ILE A 144 -0.22 0.81 7.81
N VAL A 145 -0.19 -0.51 7.80
CA VAL A 145 0.79 -1.30 7.04
C VAL A 145 0.06 -2.16 6.01
N ALA A 146 0.48 -2.09 4.75
CA ALA A 146 -0.09 -2.88 3.67
C ALA A 146 1.00 -3.41 2.72
N ALA A 147 0.82 -4.63 2.25
CA ALA A 147 1.66 -5.27 1.24
C ALA A 147 0.78 -5.69 0.05
N PRO A 148 0.50 -4.77 -0.88
CA PRO A 148 -0.54 -4.96 -1.88
C PRO A 148 -0.30 -6.17 -2.77
N GLY A 149 -1.26 -7.09 -2.80
CA GLY A 149 -1.23 -8.29 -3.64
C GLY A 149 -0.30 -9.40 -3.16
N ILE A 150 0.38 -9.21 -2.02
CA ILE A 150 1.22 -10.26 -1.40
C ILE A 150 0.37 -11.04 -0.42
N THR A 151 0.19 -12.33 -0.69
CA THR A 151 -0.68 -13.21 0.09
C THR A 151 0.06 -14.42 0.67
N ASN A 152 1.39 -14.40 0.60
CA ASN A 152 2.23 -15.43 1.19
C ASN A 152 2.08 -15.39 2.72
N SER A 153 1.75 -16.52 3.33
CA SER A 153 1.49 -16.60 4.78
C SER A 153 2.67 -16.12 5.61
N SER A 154 3.92 -16.38 5.18
CA SER A 154 5.10 -15.93 5.93
C SER A 154 5.20 -14.40 6.00
N VAL A 155 4.85 -13.71 4.92
CA VAL A 155 4.88 -12.24 4.85
C VAL A 155 3.71 -11.66 5.64
N VAL A 156 2.52 -12.23 5.49
CA VAL A 156 1.33 -11.80 6.21
C VAL A 156 1.50 -11.97 7.72
N ASP A 157 2.02 -13.11 8.17
CA ASP A 157 2.30 -13.36 9.58
C ASP A 157 3.39 -12.43 10.12
N ALA A 158 4.40 -12.06 9.31
CA ALA A 158 5.40 -11.07 9.68
C ALA A 158 4.78 -9.67 9.88
N ILE A 159 3.90 -9.24 8.98
CA ILE A 159 3.19 -7.96 9.09
C ILE A 159 2.26 -7.94 10.31
N ILE A 160 1.51 -9.02 10.55
CA ILE A 160 0.64 -9.15 11.73
C ILE A 160 1.49 -9.11 13.01
N THR A 161 2.60 -9.84 13.05
CA THR A 161 3.52 -9.87 14.20
C THR A 161 4.11 -8.48 14.47
N HIS A 162 4.52 -7.77 13.43
CA HIS A 162 5.02 -6.39 13.52
C HIS A 162 3.98 -5.46 14.16
N CYS A 163 2.74 -5.51 13.70
CA CYS A 163 1.66 -4.66 14.21
C CYS A 163 1.24 -5.06 15.64
N GLN A 164 1.14 -6.36 15.93
CA GLN A 164 0.58 -6.85 17.19
C GLN A 164 1.60 -6.97 18.35
N GLN A 165 2.86 -7.30 18.06
CA GLN A 165 3.85 -7.62 19.09
C GLN A 165 4.95 -6.57 19.23
N LYS A 166 5.38 -5.93 18.13
CA LYS A 166 6.51 -4.99 18.14
C LYS A 166 6.06 -3.56 18.39
N THR A 167 5.08 -3.12 17.62
CA THR A 167 4.71 -1.68 17.56
C THR A 167 3.44 -1.38 18.36
N GLN A 168 2.39 -2.21 18.25
CA GLN A 168 1.11 -2.08 18.97
C GLN A 168 0.34 -0.77 18.72
N ASP A 169 0.77 0.03 17.76
CA ASP A 169 0.17 1.30 17.35
C ASP A 169 -0.23 1.31 15.86
N ARG A 170 0.01 0.20 15.14
CA ARG A 170 -0.23 0.08 13.69
C ARG A 170 -1.29 -0.95 13.38
N PHE A 171 -1.96 -0.74 12.26
CA PHE A 171 -3.01 -1.62 11.77
C PHE A 171 -2.66 -2.19 10.40
N ALA A 172 -2.71 -3.51 10.26
CA ALA A 172 -2.43 -4.21 9.01
C ALA A 172 -3.68 -4.27 8.12
N ILE A 173 -3.53 -3.94 6.84
CA ILE A 173 -4.55 -4.18 5.82
C ILE A 173 -4.03 -5.28 4.89
N LEU A 174 -4.74 -6.40 4.88
CA LEU A 174 -4.36 -7.63 4.21
C LEU A 174 -5.34 -7.93 3.07
N ASP A 175 -4.81 -8.50 2.00
CA ASP A 175 -5.56 -8.86 0.80
C ASP A 175 -5.77 -10.37 0.70
N SER A 176 -6.85 -10.77 0.02
CA SER A 176 -7.05 -12.16 -0.38
C SER A 176 -6.15 -12.55 -1.55
N GLN A 177 -6.00 -13.84 -1.80
CA GLN A 177 -5.49 -14.33 -3.09
C GLN A 177 -6.38 -13.84 -4.24
N GLU A 178 -5.77 -13.56 -5.39
CA GLU A 178 -6.45 -13.01 -6.56
C GLU A 178 -7.38 -14.03 -7.21
N ASN A 179 -6.91 -15.26 -7.35
CA ASN A 179 -7.61 -16.35 -8.00
C ASN A 179 -7.95 -17.38 -6.94
N LEU A 180 -9.22 -17.40 -6.57
CA LEU A 180 -9.79 -18.38 -5.67
C LEU A 180 -10.80 -19.21 -6.44
N ASP A 181 -10.68 -20.54 -6.32
CA ASP A 181 -11.74 -21.47 -6.70
C ASP A 181 -12.95 -21.27 -5.77
N ASP A 182 -13.96 -22.14 -5.85
CA ASP A 182 -15.15 -22.10 -4.98
C ASP A 182 -14.85 -22.15 -3.46
N THR A 183 -13.58 -22.33 -3.07
CA THR A 183 -13.06 -22.21 -1.71
C THR A 183 -13.37 -20.85 -1.06
N TRP A 184 -13.52 -19.76 -1.83
CA TRP A 184 -13.91 -18.45 -1.28
C TRP A 184 -15.27 -18.48 -0.55
N LYS A 185 -16.14 -19.44 -0.86
CA LYS A 185 -17.45 -19.61 -0.22
C LYS A 185 -17.35 -20.23 1.18
N THR A 186 -16.26 -20.92 1.48
CA THR A 186 -16.06 -21.69 2.73
C THR A 186 -14.90 -21.17 3.56
N MET A 187 -14.33 -20.01 3.19
CA MET A 187 -13.18 -19.43 3.88
C MET A 187 -13.45 -19.18 5.36
N GLN A 188 -12.52 -19.60 6.22
CA GLN A 188 -12.53 -19.37 7.66
C GLN A 188 -11.17 -18.85 8.13
N PRO A 189 -11.11 -17.93 9.09
CA PRO A 189 -9.83 -17.47 9.64
C PRO A 189 -8.94 -18.64 10.11
N GLY A 190 -7.72 -18.72 9.59
CA GLY A 190 -6.75 -19.77 9.91
C GLY A 190 -6.81 -21.02 9.03
N ASP A 191 -7.62 -21.03 7.96
CA ASP A 191 -7.75 -22.16 7.03
C ASP A 191 -6.65 -22.26 5.96
N GLY A 192 -5.66 -21.36 6.01
CA GLY A 192 -4.54 -21.26 5.07
C GLY A 192 -4.77 -20.28 3.93
N ASN A 193 -6.02 -19.92 3.62
CA ASN A 193 -6.35 -18.85 2.65
C ASN A 193 -6.68 -17.53 3.35
N VAL A 194 -7.22 -17.62 4.57
CA VAL A 194 -7.45 -16.47 5.44
C VAL A 194 -6.46 -16.52 6.60
N PRO A 195 -5.78 -15.40 6.91
CA PRO A 195 -4.91 -15.32 8.07
C PRO A 195 -5.60 -15.69 9.38
N SER A 196 -4.81 -16.07 10.37
CA SER A 196 -5.32 -16.29 11.72
C SER A 196 -5.91 -15.00 12.29
N LYS A 197 -6.84 -15.14 13.24
CA LYS A 197 -7.49 -13.98 13.87
C LYS A 197 -6.45 -13.09 14.57
N SER A 198 -6.52 -11.80 14.31
CA SER A 198 -5.72 -10.76 14.98
C SER A 198 -6.58 -9.52 15.20
N ASP A 199 -6.34 -8.82 16.30
CA ASP A 199 -7.00 -7.55 16.63
C ASP A 199 -6.36 -6.35 15.91
N TYR A 200 -5.19 -6.56 15.28
CA TYR A 200 -4.39 -5.53 14.61
C TYR A 200 -4.40 -5.67 13.08
N ALA A 201 -5.31 -6.48 12.52
CA ALA A 201 -5.38 -6.71 11.08
C ALA A 201 -6.82 -6.76 10.57
N ALA A 202 -7.04 -6.21 9.37
CA ALA A 202 -8.25 -6.42 8.57
C ALA A 202 -7.90 -7.16 7.28
N PHE A 203 -8.76 -8.10 6.89
CA PHE A 203 -8.65 -8.86 5.66
C PHE A 203 -9.76 -8.45 4.69
N TYR A 204 -9.40 -8.17 3.44
CA TYR A 204 -10.32 -7.69 2.42
C TYR A 204 -10.40 -8.60 1.20
N PHE A 205 -11.65 -8.94 0.86
CA PHE A 205 -12.06 -9.66 -0.32
C PHE A 205 -13.36 -9.02 -0.84
N PRO A 206 -13.58 -8.90 -2.16
CA PRO A 206 -12.77 -9.39 -3.27
C PRO A 206 -11.85 -8.32 -3.87
N TRP A 207 -11.05 -8.72 -4.85
CA TRP A 207 -10.24 -7.80 -5.66
C TRP A 207 -11.11 -6.84 -6.47
N ILE A 208 -10.62 -5.62 -6.65
CA ILE A 208 -11.32 -4.54 -7.35
C ILE A 208 -10.81 -4.40 -8.77
N GLN A 209 -11.70 -4.05 -9.69
CA GLN A 209 -11.36 -3.76 -11.08
C GLN A 209 -11.08 -2.26 -11.23
N VAL A 210 -9.94 -1.91 -11.82
CA VAL A 210 -9.51 -0.53 -12.06
C VAL A 210 -9.06 -0.35 -13.51
N PHE A 211 -9.05 0.89 -13.97
CA PHE A 211 -8.45 1.24 -15.25
C PHE A 211 -6.93 1.36 -15.10
N ASP A 212 -6.18 0.63 -15.92
CA ASP A 212 -4.72 0.63 -15.95
C ASP A 212 -4.18 1.31 -17.22
N PRO A 213 -3.52 2.48 -17.11
CA PRO A 213 -2.92 3.16 -18.25
C PRO A 213 -1.88 2.33 -18.98
N ALA A 214 -1.12 1.48 -18.26
CA ALA A 214 -0.10 0.63 -18.87
C ALA A 214 -0.74 -0.43 -19.77
N THR A 215 -1.74 -1.16 -19.27
CA THR A 215 -2.52 -2.13 -20.06
C THR A 215 -3.21 -1.48 -21.26
N ASN A 216 -3.80 -0.29 -21.08
CA ASN A 216 -4.41 0.45 -22.19
C ASN A 216 -3.38 0.90 -23.25
N THR A 217 -2.16 1.23 -22.82
CA THR A 217 -1.07 1.57 -23.75
C THR A 217 -0.61 0.35 -24.55
N GLN A 218 -0.58 -0.83 -23.92
CA GLN A 218 -0.22 -2.08 -24.61
C GLN A 218 -1.28 -2.53 -25.60
N ASN A 219 -2.56 -2.37 -25.26
CA ASN A 219 -3.68 -2.71 -26.12
C ASN A 219 -4.71 -1.56 -26.17
N PRO A 220 -4.50 -0.54 -27.02
CA PRO A 220 -5.40 0.61 -27.14
C PRO A 220 -6.80 0.26 -27.68
N LYS A 221 -6.98 -0.96 -28.23
CA LYS A 221 -8.27 -1.47 -28.70
C LYS A 221 -9.05 -2.22 -27.60
N GLY A 222 -8.40 -2.50 -26.46
CA GLY A 222 -9.01 -3.16 -25.31
C GLY A 222 -9.79 -2.21 -24.40
N ASP A 223 -10.25 -2.73 -23.27
CA ASP A 223 -10.92 -1.96 -22.22
C ASP A 223 -9.94 -1.31 -21.22
N GLY A 224 -8.69 -1.76 -21.22
CA GLY A 224 -7.65 -1.26 -20.31
C GLY A 224 -7.92 -1.60 -18.84
N LEU A 225 -8.72 -2.62 -18.57
CA LEU A 225 -9.15 -2.97 -17.22
C LEU A 225 -8.30 -4.09 -16.62
N LEU A 226 -8.01 -3.97 -15.32
CA LEU A 226 -7.19 -4.89 -14.56
C LEU A 226 -7.79 -5.08 -13.17
N TYR A 227 -7.60 -6.26 -12.58
CA TYR A 227 -7.87 -6.50 -11.16
C TYR A 227 -6.65 -6.17 -10.29
N VAL A 228 -6.86 -5.38 -9.24
CA VAL A 228 -5.82 -5.00 -8.28
C VAL A 228 -6.24 -5.31 -6.86
N ALA A 229 -5.23 -5.44 -6.00
CA ALA A 229 -5.44 -5.70 -4.59
C ALA A 229 -6.12 -4.48 -3.91
N PRO A 230 -7.14 -4.69 -3.07
CA PRO A 230 -7.92 -3.59 -2.51
C PRO A 230 -7.20 -2.80 -1.41
N SER A 231 -6.16 -3.36 -0.77
CA SER A 231 -5.49 -2.76 0.41
C SER A 231 -5.10 -1.30 0.25
N GLY A 232 -4.51 -0.90 -0.87
CA GLY A 232 -4.11 0.49 -1.10
C GLY A 232 -5.28 1.46 -1.19
N HIS A 233 -6.35 1.05 -1.88
CA HIS A 233 -7.57 1.85 -1.99
C HIS A 233 -8.27 1.99 -0.64
N LEU A 234 -8.26 0.91 0.15
CA LEU A 234 -8.87 0.89 1.47
C LEU A 234 -8.06 1.68 2.51
N ALA A 235 -6.73 1.65 2.46
CA ALA A 235 -5.89 2.52 3.26
C ALA A 235 -6.22 4.01 2.99
N GLY A 236 -6.48 4.38 1.72
CA GLY A 236 -6.93 5.72 1.37
C GLY A 236 -8.33 6.04 1.89
N LEU A 237 -9.23 5.05 1.83
CA LEU A 237 -10.59 5.17 2.35
C LEU A 237 -10.61 5.36 3.86
N TYR A 238 -9.75 4.65 4.61
CA TYR A 238 -9.52 4.86 6.03
C TYR A 238 -9.12 6.31 6.29
N ALA A 239 -8.13 6.81 5.55
CA ALA A 239 -7.67 8.20 5.66
C ALA A 239 -8.78 9.23 5.41
N ARG A 240 -9.64 8.97 4.42
CA ARG A 240 -10.78 9.84 4.13
C ARG A 240 -11.83 9.84 5.23
N VAL A 241 -12.21 8.67 5.73
CA VAL A 241 -13.20 8.54 6.79
C VAL A 241 -12.69 9.18 8.07
N ASP A 242 -11.43 8.93 8.43
CA ASP A 242 -10.78 9.55 9.59
C ASP A 242 -10.79 11.08 9.49
N THR A 243 -10.48 11.62 8.32
CA THR A 243 -10.47 13.08 8.10
C THR A 243 -11.89 13.69 8.13
N GLN A 244 -12.89 13.00 7.57
CA GLN A 244 -14.24 13.55 7.41
C GLN A 244 -15.15 13.33 8.63
N ARG A 245 -14.99 12.21 9.33
CA ARG A 245 -15.87 11.75 10.41
C ARG A 245 -15.11 11.46 11.70
N GLY A 246 -13.80 11.25 11.65
CA GLY A 246 -12.97 10.84 12.78
C GLY A 246 -12.86 9.32 12.91
N VAL A 247 -11.79 8.88 13.57
CA VAL A 247 -11.40 7.46 13.74
C VAL A 247 -12.45 6.57 14.41
N HIS A 248 -13.40 7.15 15.13
CA HIS A 248 -14.45 6.41 15.82
C HIS A 248 -15.53 5.90 14.85
N LYS A 249 -15.62 6.46 13.64
CA LYS A 249 -16.57 6.02 12.62
C LYS A 249 -15.97 4.86 11.83
N ALA A 250 -16.69 3.74 11.82
CA ALA A 250 -16.29 2.59 11.01
C ALA A 250 -16.13 2.97 9.52
N PRO A 251 -15.02 2.59 8.86
CA PRO A 251 -14.74 2.85 7.45
C PRO A 251 -15.50 1.89 6.52
N ALA A 252 -16.82 1.87 6.64
CA ALA A 252 -17.74 1.04 5.89
C ALA A 252 -18.94 1.85 5.39
N ASN A 253 -19.58 1.34 4.32
CA ASN A 253 -20.64 2.03 3.57
C ASN A 253 -20.15 3.30 2.85
N GLU A 254 -18.95 3.22 2.29
CA GLU A 254 -18.25 4.30 1.60
C GLU A 254 -17.95 3.86 0.16
N THR A 255 -18.01 4.79 -0.79
CA THR A 255 -17.67 4.49 -2.19
C THR A 255 -16.16 4.51 -2.40
N ILE A 256 -15.62 3.46 -3.00
CA ILE A 256 -14.21 3.41 -3.41
C ILE A 256 -14.06 4.17 -4.73
N LEU A 257 -13.23 5.20 -4.74
CA LEU A 257 -12.93 5.99 -5.93
C LEU A 257 -11.91 5.25 -6.81
N GLY A 258 -12.19 5.18 -8.11
CA GLY A 258 -11.36 4.49 -9.09
C GLY A 258 -11.71 3.01 -9.31
N ALA A 259 -12.50 2.40 -8.41
CA ALA A 259 -13.02 1.05 -8.60
C ALA A 259 -14.21 1.06 -9.57
N LEU A 260 -14.12 0.26 -10.62
CA LEU A 260 -15.14 0.11 -11.67
C LEU A 260 -16.00 -1.15 -11.48
N GLY A 261 -15.45 -2.15 -10.79
CA GLY A 261 -16.10 -3.43 -10.59
C GLY A 261 -15.39 -4.29 -9.55
N LEU A 262 -15.89 -5.50 -9.37
CA LEU A 262 -15.31 -6.51 -8.47
C LEU A 262 -15.03 -7.78 -9.26
N LYS A 263 -13.96 -8.49 -8.90
CA LYS A 263 -13.62 -9.77 -9.54
C LYS A 263 -14.66 -10.86 -9.24
N TYR A 264 -15.15 -10.90 -8.00
CA TYR A 264 -16.15 -11.85 -7.55
C TYR A 264 -17.39 -11.10 -7.06
N ASN A 265 -18.55 -11.47 -7.60
CA ASN A 265 -19.82 -10.93 -7.12
C ASN A 265 -20.29 -11.72 -5.90
N ILE A 266 -20.43 -11.02 -4.77
CA ILE A 266 -20.89 -11.61 -3.53
C ILE A 266 -22.41 -11.43 -3.43
N SER A 267 -23.15 -12.54 -3.46
CA SER A 267 -24.56 -12.54 -3.10
C SER A 267 -24.73 -12.82 -1.61
N LYS A 268 -25.80 -12.27 -1.02
CA LYS A 268 -26.25 -12.72 0.29
C LYS A 268 -26.67 -14.20 0.19
N ALA A 269 -26.19 -15.01 1.13
CA ALA A 269 -26.64 -16.40 1.29
C ALA A 269 -28.12 -16.46 1.70
#